data_AF-A0A7J2HQQ1-F1
#
_entry.id   AF-A0A7J2HQQ1-F1
#
_cell.length_a   1.000
_cell.length_b   1.000
_cell.length_c   1.000
_cell.angle_alpha   90.00
_cell.angle_beta   90.00
_cell.angle_gamma   90.00
#
_symmetry.space_group_name_H-M   'P 1'
#
loop_
_entity.id
_entity.type
_entity.pdbx_description
1 polymer ?
#
loop_
_entity_poly.entity_id
_entity_poly.type
_entity_poly.pdbx_seq_one_letter_code
_entity_poly.pdbx_strand_id
1 'polypeptide(L)'
;MWAIKCDLLYTGKPNEVLKNVYIVVDGRRIAGISQEKPDCEVVSEAPVATPAFIDPHSHIGMERAGEPSAEGEANEMMKSIITLADALDSIYMDDKSFKESIEHGVLYSCVLPGSGN
;
A
#
# COMPACT_ATOMS: atom_id res chain seq x y z
N MET A 1 -7.95 -18.96 -12.25
CA MET A 1 -7.80 -18.91 -10.79
C MET A 1 -6.44 -19.48 -10.40
N TRP A 2 -5.84 -18.97 -9.35
CA TRP A 2 -4.58 -19.45 -8.78
C TRP A 2 -4.64 -19.29 -7.25
N ALA A 3 -3.71 -19.92 -6.54
CA ALA A 3 -3.69 -19.91 -5.08
C ALA A 3 -2.30 -19.65 -4.50
N ILE A 4 -2.28 -19.10 -3.28
CA ILE A 4 -1.08 -18.97 -2.45
C ILE A 4 -1.32 -19.80 -1.19
N LYS A 5 -0.38 -20.70 -0.86
CA LYS A 5 -0.41 -21.44 0.40
C LYS A 5 0.16 -20.56 1.52
N CYS A 6 -0.51 -20.48 2.66
CA CYS A 6 -0.10 -19.66 3.80
C CYS A 6 -0.16 -20.46 5.10
N ASP A 7 0.95 -20.51 5.85
CA ASP A 7 0.98 -21.18 7.15
C ASP A 7 0.22 -20.36 8.21
N LEU A 8 0.36 -19.03 8.15
CA LEU A 8 -0.42 -18.07 8.94
C LEU A 8 -1.00 -16.97 8.06
N LEU A 9 -2.30 -16.74 8.15
CA LEU A 9 -2.99 -15.64 7.47
C LEU A 9 -3.66 -14.74 8.50
N TYR A 10 -3.20 -13.49 8.56
CA TYR A 10 -3.94 -12.41 9.22
C TYR A 10 -4.95 -11.86 8.22
N THR A 11 -6.21 -11.76 8.59
CA THR A 11 -7.26 -11.28 7.66
C THR A 11 -7.51 -9.78 7.76
N GLY A 12 -6.90 -9.11 8.75
CA GLY A 12 -7.18 -7.71 9.10
C GLY A 12 -8.42 -7.52 9.98
N LYS A 13 -9.16 -8.58 10.32
CA LYS A 13 -10.27 -8.49 11.28
C LYS A 13 -9.77 -8.72 12.72
N PRO A 14 -10.42 -8.09 13.73
CA PRO A 14 -10.05 -8.29 15.13
C PRO A 14 -10.07 -9.76 15.52
N ASN A 15 -8.97 -10.24 16.10
CA ASN A 15 -8.80 -11.61 16.61
C ASN A 15 -8.99 -12.73 15.57
N GLU A 16 -8.88 -12.44 14.27
CA GLU A 16 -9.01 -13.44 13.20
C GLU A 16 -7.63 -13.75 12.59
N VAL A 17 -7.10 -14.94 12.92
CA VAL A 17 -5.88 -15.50 12.34
C VAL A 17 -6.18 -16.93 11.91
N LEU A 18 -5.96 -17.22 10.64
CA LEU A 18 -6.16 -18.55 10.06
C LEU A 18 -4.81 -19.25 9.90
N LYS A 19 -4.81 -20.58 10.00
CA LYS A 19 -3.60 -21.40 9.93
C LYS A 19 -3.70 -22.43 8.81
N ASN A 20 -2.61 -22.65 8.09
CA ASN A 20 -2.47 -23.65 7.03
C ASN A 20 -3.61 -23.56 6.00
N VAL A 21 -3.76 -22.38 5.39
CA VAL A 21 -4.83 -22.08 4.42
C VAL A 21 -4.27 -21.77 3.03
N TYR A 22 -5.15 -21.77 2.05
CA TYR A 22 -4.90 -21.33 0.68
C TYR A 22 -5.72 -20.07 0.40
N ILE A 23 -5.07 -18.99 -0.01
CA ILE A 23 -5.74 -17.80 -0.54
C ILE A 23 -6.01 -18.06 -2.01
N VAL A 24 -7.28 -18.17 -2.41
CA VAL A 24 -7.68 -18.40 -3.81
C VAL A 24 -7.98 -17.07 -4.46
N VAL A 25 -7.35 -16.80 -5.60
CA VAL A 25 -7.48 -15.55 -6.36
C VAL A 25 -8.05 -15.82 -7.74
N ASP A 26 -9.06 -15.02 -8.10
CA ASP A 26 -9.65 -14.96 -9.43
C ASP A 26 -9.36 -13.61 -10.08
N GLY A 27 -8.47 -13.62 -11.08
CA GLY A 27 -7.96 -12.41 -11.72
C GLY A 27 -7.26 -11.48 -10.71
N ARG A 28 -7.98 -10.42 -10.29
CA ARG A 28 -7.49 -9.39 -9.36
C ARG A 28 -8.19 -9.41 -7.99
N ARG A 29 -9.08 -10.38 -7.74
CA ARG A 29 -9.87 -10.44 -6.50
C ARG A 29 -9.63 -11.74 -5.77
N ILE A 30 -9.64 -11.67 -4.43
CA ILE A 30 -9.68 -12.87 -3.59
C ILE A 30 -11.05 -13.50 -3.77
N ALA A 31 -11.08 -14.72 -4.31
CA ALA A 31 -12.29 -15.50 -4.50
C ALA A 31 -12.69 -16.23 -3.20
N GLY A 32 -11.73 -16.59 -2.36
CA GLY A 32 -11.98 -17.22 -1.08
C GLY A 32 -10.71 -17.65 -0.35
N ILE A 33 -10.90 -18.21 0.84
CA ILE A 33 -9.86 -18.83 1.66
C ILE A 33 -10.28 -20.27 1.91
N SER A 34 -9.40 -21.23 1.63
CA SER A 34 -9.66 -22.67 1.77
C SER A 34 -8.70 -23.32 2.76
N GLN A 35 -9.15 -24.29 3.57
CA GLN A 35 -8.25 -25.14 4.36
C GLN A 35 -7.68 -26.30 3.53
N GLU A 36 -8.43 -26.75 2.54
CA GLU A 36 -8.01 -27.82 1.64
C GLU A 36 -7.32 -27.23 0.41
N LYS A 37 -6.43 -28.02 -0.20
CA LYS A 37 -5.75 -27.61 -1.43
C LYS A 37 -6.79 -27.40 -2.55
N PRO A 38 -6.92 -26.19 -3.11
CA PRO A 38 -7.90 -25.90 -4.15
C PRO A 38 -7.51 -26.57 -5.47
N ASP A 39 -8.51 -26.79 -6.34
CA ASP A 39 -8.31 -27.26 -7.72
C ASP A 39 -7.86 -26.12 -8.65
N CYS A 40 -6.72 -25.52 -8.31
CA CYS A 40 -6.05 -24.51 -9.12
C CYS A 40 -4.53 -24.53 -8.86
N GLU A 41 -3.79 -23.82 -9.71
CA GLU A 41 -2.34 -23.72 -9.57
C GLU A 41 -1.95 -22.98 -8.28
N VAL A 42 -1.09 -23.59 -7.46
CA VAL A 42 -0.47 -22.93 -6.31
C VAL A 42 0.80 -22.25 -6.80
N VAL A 43 0.76 -20.92 -6.91
CA VAL A 43 1.83 -20.13 -7.54
C VAL A 43 2.90 -19.67 -6.55
N SER A 44 2.62 -19.74 -5.25
CA SER A 44 3.56 -19.34 -4.19
C SER A 44 3.18 -19.98 -2.84
N GLU A 45 4.16 -20.05 -1.95
CA GLU A 45 3.99 -20.41 -0.54
C GLU A 45 4.57 -19.30 0.34
N ALA A 46 3.83 -18.89 1.38
CA ALA A 46 4.25 -17.85 2.31
C ALA A 46 4.10 -18.34 3.76
N PRO A 47 5.14 -18.20 4.61
CA PRO A 47 5.01 -18.55 6.03
C PRO A 47 3.99 -17.66 6.75
N VAL A 48 3.90 -16.39 6.34
CA VAL A 48 2.92 -15.43 6.87
C VAL A 48 2.39 -14.57 5.74
N ALA A 49 1.08 -14.34 5.72
CA ALA A 49 0.43 -13.38 4.84
C ALA A 49 -0.45 -12.41 5.65
N THR A 50 -0.48 -11.16 5.21
CA THR A 50 -1.31 -10.08 5.77
C THR A 50 -1.97 -9.33 4.62
N PRO A 51 -3.04 -8.55 4.86
CA PRO A 51 -3.39 -7.48 3.95
C PRO A 51 -2.23 -6.49 3.88
N ALA A 52 -2.14 -5.77 2.77
CA ALA A 52 -1.23 -4.64 2.68
C ALA A 52 -1.62 -3.55 3.69
N PHE A 53 -0.64 -2.83 4.20
CA PHE A 53 -0.88 -1.60 4.93
C PHE A 53 -1.40 -0.51 3.99
N ILE A 54 -2.24 0.36 4.55
CA ILE A 54 -2.80 1.53 3.89
C ILE A 54 -2.38 2.73 4.72
N ASP A 55 -1.67 3.67 4.10
CA ASP A 55 -1.32 4.95 4.70
C ASP A 55 -2.42 5.98 4.37
N PRO A 56 -3.27 6.36 5.33
CA PRO A 56 -4.39 7.27 5.07
C PRO A 56 -3.97 8.74 4.95
N HIS A 57 -2.71 9.09 5.23
CA HIS A 57 -2.25 10.47 5.18
C HIS A 57 -0.74 10.54 4.90
N SER A 58 -0.39 10.89 3.67
CA SER A 58 0.99 10.87 3.21
C SER A 58 1.35 12.10 2.37
N HIS A 59 2.65 12.39 2.30
CA HIS A 59 3.26 13.36 1.38
C HIS A 59 4.31 12.68 0.48
N ILE A 60 4.26 11.34 0.38
CA ILE A 60 5.20 10.55 -0.41
C ILE A 60 5.24 11.01 -1.87
N GLY A 61 6.45 11.17 -2.40
CA GLY A 61 6.66 11.69 -3.74
C GLY A 61 6.52 13.21 -3.87
N MET A 62 5.90 13.93 -2.92
CA MET A 62 5.89 15.41 -2.89
C MET A 62 7.09 15.97 -2.11
N GLU A 63 7.52 15.24 -1.08
CA GLU A 63 8.74 15.48 -0.31
C GLU A 63 9.75 14.40 -0.67
N ARG A 64 10.55 14.65 -1.71
CA ARG A 64 11.44 13.63 -2.30
C ARG A 64 12.52 13.21 -1.32
N ALA A 65 12.70 11.90 -1.14
CA ALA A 65 13.64 11.40 -0.15
C ALA A 65 15.11 11.74 -0.49
N GLY A 66 15.72 12.57 0.37
CA GLY A 66 17.11 12.98 0.26
C GLY A 66 17.33 14.29 -0.49
N GLU A 67 16.27 14.93 -0.96
CA GLU A 67 16.34 16.28 -1.54
C GLU A 67 16.27 17.36 -0.44
N PRO A 68 16.75 18.60 -0.70
CA PRO A 68 16.59 19.71 0.23
C PRO A 68 15.11 20.01 0.49
N SER A 69 14.75 20.29 1.75
CA SER A 69 13.36 20.61 2.12
C SER A 69 12.80 21.87 1.44
N ALA A 70 13.67 22.75 0.92
CA ALA A 70 13.26 23.93 0.17
C ALA A 70 12.66 23.59 -1.22
N GLU A 71 12.94 22.39 -1.73
CA GLU A 71 12.41 21.87 -2.99
C GLU A 71 11.12 21.03 -2.78
N GLY A 72 10.63 20.97 -1.54
CA GLY A 72 9.41 20.23 -1.20
C GLY A 72 8.17 20.88 -1.81
N GLU A 73 7.29 20.06 -2.40
CA GLU A 73 6.07 20.52 -3.05
C GLU A 73 4.80 20.26 -2.23
N ALA A 74 4.94 19.78 -0.98
CA ALA A 74 3.78 19.48 -0.14
C ALA A 74 3.00 20.74 0.28
N ASN A 75 3.64 21.90 0.37
CA ASN A 75 3.05 23.12 0.90
C ASN A 75 3.22 24.32 -0.04
N GLU A 76 2.13 24.78 -0.64
CA GLU A 76 2.08 26.09 -1.31
C GLU A 76 1.67 27.15 -0.28
N MET A 77 2.54 28.14 -0.06
CA MET A 77 2.40 29.16 0.99
C MET A 77 2.20 30.58 0.45
N MET A 78 2.09 30.76 -0.87
CA MET A 78 1.88 32.06 -1.50
C MET A 78 0.53 32.71 -1.13
N LYS A 79 -0.48 31.91 -0.76
CA LYS A 79 -1.82 32.37 -0.38
C LYS A 79 -2.41 31.50 0.72
N SER A 80 -3.26 32.09 1.55
CA SER A 80 -3.97 31.37 2.62
C SER A 80 -5.02 30.37 2.12
N ILE A 81 -5.51 30.54 0.89
CA ILE A 81 -6.50 29.66 0.26
C ILE A 81 -6.07 29.41 -1.19
N ILE A 82 -5.86 28.14 -1.52
CA ILE A 82 -5.44 27.70 -2.85
C ILE A 82 -6.38 26.58 -3.29
N THR A 83 -7.38 26.91 -4.12
CA THR A 83 -8.43 25.97 -4.54
C THR A 83 -8.10 25.19 -5.81
N LEU A 84 -7.00 25.55 -6.48
CA LEU A 84 -6.62 24.99 -7.78
C LEU A 84 -5.42 24.06 -7.72
N ALA A 85 -4.69 24.02 -6.60
CA ALA A 85 -3.58 23.08 -6.44
C ALA A 85 -4.13 21.68 -6.18
N ASP A 86 -3.54 20.69 -6.84
CA ASP A 86 -3.82 19.28 -6.63
C ASP A 86 -2.52 18.61 -6.18
N ALA A 87 -2.58 17.77 -5.15
CA ALA A 87 -1.42 17.01 -4.71
C ALA A 87 -0.88 16.10 -5.81
N LEU A 88 -1.75 15.61 -6.71
CA LEU A 88 -1.38 14.74 -7.83
C LEU A 88 -0.36 15.40 -8.77
N ASP A 89 -0.44 16.72 -8.95
CA ASP A 89 0.46 17.48 -9.83
C ASP A 89 1.88 17.60 -9.27
N SER A 90 2.07 17.28 -7.99
CA SER A 90 3.34 17.40 -7.26
C SER A 90 3.95 16.05 -6.88
N ILE A 91 3.42 14.94 -7.40
CA ILE A 91 3.97 13.59 -7.11
C ILE A 91 5.09 13.24 -8.10
N TYR A 92 6.30 13.14 -7.57
CA TYR A 92 7.45 12.62 -8.30
C TYR A 92 7.50 11.09 -8.22
N MET A 93 6.93 10.44 -9.25
CA MET A 93 6.82 8.97 -9.33
C MET A 93 8.17 8.22 -9.34
N ASP A 94 9.29 8.93 -9.53
CA ASP A 94 10.63 8.37 -9.47
C ASP A 94 11.26 8.41 -8.07
N ASP A 95 10.54 8.92 -7.07
CA ASP A 95 11.00 8.93 -5.68
C ASP A 95 11.20 7.48 -5.17
N LYS A 96 12.40 7.22 -4.66
CA LYS A 96 12.79 5.93 -4.08
C LYS A 96 11.87 5.50 -2.94
N SER A 97 11.23 6.46 -2.26
CA SER A 97 10.27 6.20 -1.17
C SER A 97 9.16 5.24 -1.60
N PHE A 98 8.69 5.28 -2.85
CA PHE A 98 7.65 4.37 -3.33
C PHE A 98 8.11 2.90 -3.32
N LYS A 99 9.36 2.66 -3.73
CA LYS A 99 9.95 1.33 -3.69
C LYS A 99 10.10 0.85 -2.25
N GLU A 100 10.61 1.71 -1.38
CA GLU A 100 10.78 1.41 0.04
C GLU A 100 9.42 1.13 0.72
N SER A 101 8.36 1.86 0.39
CA SER A 101 6.99 1.59 0.88
C SER A 101 6.50 0.18 0.51
N ILE A 102 6.71 -0.24 -0.75
CA ILE A 102 6.34 -1.58 -1.20
C ILE A 102 7.12 -2.66 -0.45
N GLU A 103 8.44 -2.46 -0.27
CA GLU A 103 9.30 -3.38 0.47
C GLU A 103 8.87 -3.54 1.95
N HIS A 104 8.21 -2.52 2.50
CA HIS A 104 7.66 -2.53 3.87
C HIS A 104 6.15 -2.83 3.94
N GLY A 105 5.54 -3.25 2.83
CA GLY A 105 4.15 -3.72 2.79
C GLY A 105 3.08 -2.62 2.78
N VAL A 106 3.45 -1.35 2.56
CA VAL A 106 2.51 -0.25 2.30
C VAL A 106 2.28 -0.15 0.80
N LEU A 107 1.10 -0.59 0.34
CA LEU A 107 0.79 -0.62 -1.10
C LEU A 107 -0.18 0.49 -1.55
N TYR A 108 -0.74 1.22 -0.59
CA TYR A 108 -1.70 2.29 -0.85
C TYR A 108 -1.42 3.46 0.09
N SER A 109 -1.33 4.66 -0.48
CA SER A 109 -1.17 5.91 0.28
C SER A 109 -2.17 6.94 -0.23
N CYS A 110 -2.84 7.63 0.69
CA CYS A 110 -3.61 8.83 0.39
C CYS A 110 -2.66 10.03 0.43
N VAL A 111 -2.28 10.53 -0.75
CA VAL A 111 -1.40 11.69 -0.87
C VAL A 111 -2.24 12.96 -0.84
N LEU A 112 -1.86 13.89 0.02
CA LEU A 112 -2.60 15.13 0.23
C LEU A 112 -1.65 16.30 0.57
N PRO A 113 -2.08 17.56 0.38
CA PRO A 113 -1.27 18.72 0.72
C PRO A 113 -0.88 18.74 2.20
N GLY A 114 0.27 19.34 2.49
CA GLY A 114 0.72 19.58 3.85
C GLY A 114 -0.12 20.63 4.59
N SER A 115 0.25 20.85 5.85
CA SER A 115 -0.49 21.76 6.74
C SER A 115 0.01 23.21 6.74
N GLY A 116 1.15 23.50 6.10
CA GLY A 116 1.74 24.84 6.00
C GLY A 116 2.13 25.48 7.33
N ASN A 117 2.40 24.66 8.37
CA ASN A 117 2.78 25.10 9.70
C ASN A 117 4.29 25.28 9.88
#